data_AF-X0VNN5-F1
#
_entry.id   AF-X0VNN5-F1
#
_cell.length_a   1.000
_cell.length_b   1.000
_cell.length_c   1.000
_cell.angle_alpha   90.00
_cell.angle_beta   90.00
_cell.angle_gamma   90.00
#
_symmetry.space_group_name_H-M   'P 1'
#
loop_
_entity.id
_entity.type
_entity.pdbx_description
1 polymer ?
#
loop_
_entity_poly.entity_id
_entity_poly.type
_entity_poly.pdbx_seq_one_letter_code
_entity_poly.pdbx_strand_id
1 'polypeptide(L)' 'KGNIFWDKSKPDGQPRRKLDVSKAKKEFGFEAKTDFKGGLKKTIDWYKVNK' A
#
# COMPACT_ATOMS: atom_id res chain seq x y z
N LYS A 1 10.62 19.99 0.55
CA LYS A 1 10.26 19.01 1.60
C LYS A 1 8.79 19.22 1.93
N GLY A 2 8.00 18.15 2.00
CA GLY A 2 6.61 18.22 2.48
C GLY A 2 6.55 17.97 3.98
N ASN A 3 5.52 18.49 4.65
CA ASN A 3 5.26 18.25 6.07
C ASN A 3 4.09 17.26 6.21
N ILE A 4 4.15 16.38 7.21
CA ILE A 4 3.07 15.44 7.54
C ILE A 4 2.33 16.01 8.76
N PHE A 5 1.02 16.18 8.66
CA PHE A 5 0.16 16.64 9.76
C PHE A 5 -0.94 15.62 10.02
N TRP A 6 -1.06 15.18 11.27
CA TRP A 6 -2.09 14.24 11.72
C TRP A 6 -3.19 15.01 12.46
N ASP A 7 -4.41 15.03 11.92
CA ASP A 7 -5.57 15.64 12.55
C ASP A 7 -6.33 14.61 13.40
N LYS A 8 -6.12 14.65 14.71
CA LYS A 8 -6.77 13.75 15.68
C LYS A 8 -8.23 14.08 15.95
N SER A 9 -8.77 15.17 15.39
CA SER A 9 -10.22 15.45 15.49
C SER A 9 -11.05 14.49 14.63
N LYS A 10 -10.40 13.78 13.69
CA LYS A 10 -11.05 12.81 12.81
C LYS A 10 -10.97 11.41 13.43
N PRO A 11 -12.03 10.60 13.31
CA PRO A 11 -12.02 9.24 13.84
C PRO A 11 -11.04 8.37 13.05
N ASP A 12 -10.34 7.50 13.76
CA ASP A 12 -9.56 6.44 13.14
C ASP A 12 -10.47 5.34 12.57
N GLY A 13 -9.96 4.63 11.56
CA GLY A 13 -10.60 3.43 11.03
C GLY A 13 -10.31 2.19 11.87
N GLN A 14 -10.61 1.02 11.32
CA GLN A 14 -10.26 -0.25 11.94
C GLN A 14 -8.74 -0.33 12.19
N PRO A 15 -8.27 -0.64 13.42
CA PRO A 15 -6.83 -0.63 13.76
C PRO A 15 -5.98 -1.56 12.89
N ARG A 16 -6.59 -2.61 12.33
CA ARG A 16 -5.93 -3.54 11.42
C ARG A 16 -6.91 -4.07 10.39
N ARG A 17 -6.52 -3.97 9.13
CA ARG A 17 -7.17 -4.63 8.00
C ARG A 17 -6.11 -5.37 7.19
N LYS A 18 -6.16 -6.71 7.20
CA LYS A 18 -5.22 -7.57 6.49
C LYS A 18 -5.95 -8.82 6.01
N LEU A 19 -5.65 -9.25 4.78
CA LEU A 19 -6.11 -10.54 4.25
C LEU A 19 -5.14 -11.66 4.64
N ASP A 20 -5.68 -12.84 4.94
CA ASP A 20 -4.89 -14.06 4.82
C ASP A 20 -4.79 -14.46 3.34
N VAL A 21 -3.57 -14.64 2.87
CA VAL A 21 -3.25 -15.00 1.47
C VAL A 21 -2.75 -16.44 1.34
N SER A 22 -2.85 -17.24 2.42
CA SER A 22 -2.42 -18.63 2.48
C SER A 22 -3.03 -19.48 1.36
N LYS A 23 -4.34 -19.32 1.09
CA LYS A 23 -5.04 -20.03 0.01
C LYS A 23 -4.47 -19.69 -1.36
N ALA A 24 -4.22 -18.40 -1.66
CA ALA A 24 -3.66 -18.00 -2.95
C ALA A 24 -2.24 -18.56 -3.15
N LYS A 25 -1.42 -18.56 -2.08
CA LYS A 25 -0.10 -19.18 -2.10
C LYS A 25 -0.17 -20.68 -2.35
N LYS A 26 -1.08 -21.39 -1.67
CA LYS A 26 -1.25 -22.85 -1.80
C LYS A 26 -1.74 -23.25 -3.20
N GLU A 27 -2.80 -22.61 -3.68
CA GLU A 27 -3.48 -23.04 -4.91
C GLU A 27 -2.81 -22.51 -6.18
N PHE A 28 -2.13 -21.35 -6.10
CA PHE A 28 -1.55 -20.69 -7.28
C PHE A 28 -0.05 -20.40 -7.16
N GLY A 29 0.61 -20.77 -6.05
CA GLY A 29 1.99 -20.35 -5.79
C GLY A 29 2.14 -18.82 -5.69
N PHE A 30 1.04 -18.10 -5.46
CA PHE A 30 1.04 -16.65 -5.53
C PHE A 30 1.75 -16.02 -4.34
N GLU A 31 2.73 -15.15 -4.65
CA GLU A 31 3.40 -14.28 -3.70
C GLU A 31 3.58 -12.89 -4.29
N ALA A 32 3.29 -11.85 -3.49
CA ALA A 32 3.49 -10.47 -3.91
C ALA A 32 4.99 -10.17 -4.02
N LYS A 33 5.44 -9.80 -5.22
CA LYS A 33 6.86 -9.49 -5.51
C LYS A 33 7.23 -8.02 -5.32
N THR A 34 6.23 -7.15 -5.20
CA THR A 34 6.44 -5.70 -5.08
C THR A 34 6.29 -5.28 -3.62
N ASP A 35 7.35 -4.74 -3.04
CA ASP A 35 7.31 -4.13 -1.71
C ASP A 35 6.61 -2.76 -1.75
N PHE A 36 6.18 -2.28 -0.58
CA PHE A 36 5.43 -1.04 -0.48
C PHE A 36 6.20 0.19 -0.99
N LYS A 37 7.48 0.33 -0.62
CA LYS A 37 8.26 1.53 -1.00
C LYS A 37 8.56 1.54 -2.49
N GLY A 38 8.96 0.39 -3.04
CA GLY A 38 9.23 0.21 -4.45
C GLY A 38 7.98 0.45 -5.30
N GLY A 39 6.84 -0.13 -4.90
CA GLY A 39 5.55 0.10 -5.56
C GLY A 39 5.13 1.57 -5.53
N LEU A 40 5.15 2.21 -4.36
CA LEU A 40 4.77 3.61 -4.19
C LEU A 40 5.61 4.55 -5.06
N LYS A 41 6.93 4.35 -5.11
CA LYS A 41 7.81 5.14 -5.96
C LYS A 41 7.44 5.01 -7.44
N LYS A 42 7.26 3.77 -7.93
CA LYS A 42 6.87 3.51 -9.33
C LYS A 42 5.55 4.19 -9.68
N THR A 43 4.57 4.14 -8.79
CA THR A 43 3.27 4.80 -8.99
C THR A 43 3.40 6.33 -9.08
N ILE A 44 4.20 6.95 -8.20
CA ILE A 44 4.44 8.40 -8.23
C ILE A 44 5.17 8.82 -9.51
N ASP A 45 6.18 8.06 -9.91
CA ASP A 45 6.95 8.35 -11.13
C ASP A 45 6.06 8.23 -12.37
N TRP A 46 5.23 7.18 -12.43
CA TRP A 46 4.21 7.05 -13.47
C TRP A 46 3.25 8.24 -13.51
N TYR A 47 2.73 8.69 -12.36
CA TYR A 47 1.81 9.82 -12.30
C TYR A 47 2.45 11.12 -12.82
N LYS A 48 3.72 11.38 -12.51
CA LYS A 48 4.43 12.58 -12.95
C LYS A 48 4.59 12.69 -14.47
N VAL A 49 4.72 11.56 -15.17
CA VAL A 49 4.94 11.54 -16.63
C VAL A 49 3.64 11.41 -17.43
N ASN A 50 2.51 11.19 -16.77
CA ASN A 50 1.18 11.07 -17.40
C ASN A 50 0.23 12.20 -16.96
N LYS A 51 0.77 13.30 -16.42
CA LYS A 51 -0.01 14.47 -15.99
C LYS A 51 -0.02 15.54 -17.06
#